data_AF-A0A6I5RVY9-F1
#
_entry.id   AF-A0A6I5RVY9-F1
#
_cell.length_a   1.000
_cell.length_b   1.000
_cell.length_c   1.000
_cell.angle_alpha   90.00
_cell.angle_beta   90.00
_cell.angle_gamma   90.00
#
_symmetry.space_group_name_H-M   'P 1'
#
loop_
_entity.id
_entity.type
_entity.pdbx_description
1 polymer ?
#
loop_
_entity_poly.entity_id
_entity_poly.type
_entity_poly.pdbx_seq_one_letter_code
_entity_poly.pdbx_strand_id
1 'polypeptide(L)'
;MQFERWLHFLCWLDIQLFWRATCQLVRKTMPFQSLAVVVFFWLSGFLITYHCLTRVKYSFSEYMIDRFSRIYVLYVPAMLISFVVFALLIGRTAPTAWDWIAHLFQLQHTPFTRMIEGVPRVNIFGGNSVFWSIAVEWWLYVFFGIVFFWRDMSAVERGLAAVLAIPAILVVGYFTIWESIGWEWFLGALALISISICPP
;
A
#
# COMPACT_ATOMS: atom_id res chain seq x y z
N MET A 1 -2.71 5.68 -37.41
CA MET A 1 -2.22 7.05 -37.14
C MET A 1 -3.28 8.04 -36.65
N GLN A 2 -4.34 8.43 -37.38
CA GLN A 2 -5.29 9.43 -36.86
C GLN A 2 -6.29 8.84 -35.84
N PHE A 3 -6.72 7.59 -36.01
CA PHE A 3 -7.66 6.89 -35.12
C PHE A 3 -7.07 6.53 -33.75
N GLU A 4 -5.79 6.12 -33.70
CA GLU A 4 -5.08 5.84 -32.46
C GLU A 4 -4.94 7.10 -31.61
N ARG A 5 -4.58 8.25 -32.19
CA ARG A 5 -4.55 9.53 -31.47
C ARG A 5 -5.89 9.91 -30.81
N TRP A 6 -7.02 9.52 -31.39
CA TRP A 6 -8.34 9.73 -30.78
C TRP A 6 -8.60 8.78 -29.62
N LEU A 7 -8.16 7.52 -29.70
CA LEU A 7 -8.22 6.57 -28.58
C LEU A 7 -7.32 6.99 -27.41
N HIS A 8 -6.11 7.49 -27.69
CA HIS A 8 -5.23 8.08 -26.67
C HIS A 8 -5.88 9.30 -26.02
N PHE A 9 -6.44 10.20 -26.81
CA PHE A 9 -7.10 11.40 -26.29
C PHE A 9 -8.31 11.04 -25.43
N LEU A 10 -9.13 10.07 -25.84
CA LEU A 10 -10.30 9.60 -25.09
C LEU A 10 -9.89 8.88 -23.79
N CYS A 11 -8.88 8.02 -23.81
CA CYS A 11 -8.35 7.36 -22.59
C CYS A 11 -7.77 8.38 -21.60
N TRP A 12 -7.04 9.39 -22.10
CA TRP A 12 -6.54 10.49 -21.28
C TRP A 12 -7.68 11.39 -20.77
N LEU A 13 -8.71 11.64 -21.58
CA LEU A 13 -9.87 12.42 -21.20
C LEU A 13 -10.69 11.69 -20.13
N ASP A 14 -10.87 10.37 -20.22
CA ASP A 14 -11.61 9.58 -19.24
C ASP A 14 -10.86 9.50 -17.91
N ILE A 15 -9.53 9.34 -17.92
CA ILE A 15 -8.72 9.40 -16.70
C ILE A 15 -8.72 10.82 -16.11
N GLN A 16 -8.61 11.86 -16.94
CA GLN A 16 -8.68 13.26 -16.50
C GLN A 16 -10.07 13.63 -15.99
N LEU A 17 -11.14 13.15 -16.61
CA LEU A 17 -12.54 13.39 -16.22
C LEU A 17 -12.87 12.63 -14.95
N PHE A 18 -12.43 11.38 -14.83
CA PHE A 18 -12.53 10.60 -13.60
C PHE A 18 -11.74 11.25 -12.46
N TRP A 19 -10.48 11.65 -12.69
CA TRP A 19 -9.67 12.40 -11.73
C TRP A 19 -10.29 13.74 -11.35
N ARG A 20 -10.82 14.50 -12.32
CA ARG A 20 -11.50 15.77 -12.04
C ARG A 20 -12.77 15.54 -11.23
N ALA A 21 -13.54 14.51 -11.53
CA ALA A 21 -14.75 14.14 -10.81
C ALA A 21 -14.42 13.70 -9.37
N THR A 22 -13.46 12.80 -9.16
CA THR A 22 -13.03 12.36 -7.83
C THR A 22 -12.38 13.50 -7.05
N CYS A 23 -11.46 14.27 -7.63
CA CYS A 23 -10.86 15.43 -6.97
C CYS A 23 -11.84 16.58 -6.71
N GLN A 24 -12.86 16.80 -7.55
CA GLN A 24 -13.92 17.80 -7.26
C GLN A 24 -14.84 17.32 -6.15
N LEU A 25 -15.17 16.03 -6.10
CA LEU A 25 -15.98 15.46 -5.02
C LEU A 25 -15.23 15.53 -3.67
N VAL A 26 -13.96 15.11 -3.66
CA VAL A 26 -13.12 15.01 -2.45
C VAL A 26 -12.70 16.40 -1.93
N ARG A 27 -12.31 17.33 -2.80
CA ARG A 27 -11.90 18.70 -2.41
C ARG A 27 -13.03 19.49 -1.73
N LYS A 28 -14.28 19.20 -2.06
CA LYS A 28 -15.44 19.96 -1.55
C LYS A 28 -15.90 19.47 -0.17
N THR A 29 -15.40 18.33 0.31
CA THR A 29 -16.00 17.63 1.47
C THR A 29 -15.00 17.06 2.49
N MET A 30 -13.71 16.90 2.16
CA MET A 30 -12.76 16.16 3.03
C MET A 30 -11.67 17.02 3.68
N PRO A 31 -11.28 16.69 4.94
CA PRO A 31 -10.11 17.29 5.59
C PRO A 31 -8.82 16.93 4.82
N PHE A 32 -7.86 17.86 4.78
CA PHE A 32 -6.62 17.76 3.99
C PHE A 32 -5.82 16.45 4.23
N GLN A 33 -5.87 15.93 5.46
CA GLN A 33 -5.21 14.68 5.85
C GLN A 33 -5.75 13.47 5.08
N SER A 34 -7.07 13.40 4.83
CA SER A 34 -7.68 12.29 4.08
C SER A 34 -7.29 12.33 2.60
N LEU A 35 -7.29 13.54 2.01
CA LEU A 35 -6.86 13.72 0.62
C LEU A 35 -5.41 13.28 0.40
N ALA A 36 -4.50 13.64 1.31
CA ALA A 36 -3.09 13.26 1.20
C ALA A 36 -2.89 11.74 1.19
N VAL A 37 -3.66 11.01 2.01
CA VAL A 37 -3.62 9.54 2.07
C VAL A 37 -4.13 8.92 0.77
N VAL A 38 -5.24 9.43 0.21
CA VAL A 38 -5.78 8.94 -1.07
C VAL A 38 -4.76 9.14 -2.21
N VAL A 39 -4.20 10.35 -2.32
CA VAL A 39 -3.19 10.66 -3.35
C VAL A 39 -1.95 9.77 -3.18
N PHE A 40 -1.52 9.54 -1.93
CA PHE A 40 -0.41 8.65 -1.63
C PHE A 40 -0.66 7.22 -2.14
N PHE A 41 -1.82 6.62 -1.85
CA PHE A 41 -2.14 5.27 -2.32
C PHE A 41 -2.28 5.20 -3.85
N TRP A 42 -2.87 6.22 -4.47
CA TRP A 42 -2.99 6.29 -5.92
C TRP A 42 -1.63 6.34 -6.62
N LEU A 43 -0.73 7.21 -6.14
CA LEU A 43 0.64 7.31 -6.65
C LEU A 43 1.47 6.06 -6.36
N SER A 44 1.27 5.43 -5.19
CA SER A 44 1.91 4.18 -4.81
C SER A 44 1.61 3.05 -5.80
N GLY A 45 0.32 2.84 -6.13
CA GLY A 45 -0.12 1.84 -7.10
C GLY A 45 0.38 2.12 -8.51
N PHE A 46 0.37 3.39 -8.92
CA PHE A 46 0.92 3.81 -10.21
C PHE A 46 2.42 3.54 -10.33
N LEU A 47 3.20 4.00 -9.34
CA LEU A 47 4.67 3.93 -9.39
C LEU A 47 5.18 2.49 -9.33
N ILE A 48 4.53 1.62 -8.56
CA ILE A 48 4.97 0.22 -8.46
C ILE A 48 4.76 -0.54 -9.76
N THR A 49 3.62 -0.32 -10.40
CA THR A 49 3.30 -0.90 -11.69
C THR A 49 4.32 -0.42 -12.74
N TYR A 50 4.73 0.85 -12.67
CA TYR A 50 5.74 1.41 -13.56
C TYR A 50 7.10 0.75 -13.40
N HIS A 51 7.54 0.58 -12.16
CA HIS A 51 8.79 -0.12 -11.89
C HIS A 51 8.77 -1.58 -12.36
N CYS A 52 7.64 -2.29 -12.18
CA CYS A 52 7.52 -3.68 -12.63
C CYS A 52 7.48 -3.81 -14.16
N LEU A 53 6.85 -2.88 -14.89
CA LEU A 53 6.76 -2.94 -16.34
C LEU A 53 8.02 -2.46 -17.06
N THR A 54 8.78 -1.53 -16.46
CA THR A 54 9.99 -0.95 -17.10
C THR A 54 11.26 -1.76 -16.85
N ARG A 55 11.28 -2.63 -15.84
CA ARG A 55 12.45 -3.47 -15.52
C ARG A 55 12.43 -4.75 -16.36
N VAL A 56 13.46 -4.93 -17.19
CA VAL A 56 13.59 -6.05 -18.15
C VAL A 56 13.83 -7.41 -17.48
N LYS A 57 14.46 -7.44 -16.30
CA LYS A 57 14.64 -8.64 -15.48
C LYS A 57 14.35 -8.25 -14.05
N TYR A 58 13.21 -8.68 -13.54
CA TYR A 58 12.81 -8.44 -12.17
C TYR A 58 12.26 -9.72 -11.58
N SER A 59 12.93 -10.23 -10.56
CA SER A 59 12.48 -11.42 -9.83
C SER A 59 11.57 -11.04 -8.66
N PHE A 60 10.76 -11.98 -8.19
CA PHE A 60 9.92 -11.77 -7.00
C PHE A 60 10.77 -11.40 -5.77
N SER A 61 11.91 -12.08 -5.59
CA SER A 61 12.83 -11.80 -4.48
C SER A 61 13.40 -10.37 -4.53
N GLU A 62 13.87 -9.91 -5.69
CA GLU A 62 14.34 -8.53 -5.86
C GLU A 62 13.22 -7.52 -5.62
N TYR A 63 12.01 -7.80 -6.11
CA TYR A 63 10.83 -6.97 -5.85
C TYR A 63 10.56 -6.82 -4.35
N MET A 64 10.53 -7.93 -3.62
CA MET A 64 10.25 -7.90 -2.18
C MET A 64 11.33 -7.14 -1.40
N ILE A 65 12.61 -7.31 -1.76
CA ILE A 65 13.73 -6.61 -1.12
C ILE A 65 13.67 -5.11 -1.39
N ASP A 66 13.38 -4.69 -2.62
CA ASP A 66 13.25 -3.27 -2.97
C ASP A 66 12.10 -2.60 -2.21
N ARG A 67 10.97 -3.29 -2.04
CA ARG A 67 9.82 -2.73 -1.31
C ARG A 67 10.03 -2.75 0.21
N PHE A 68 10.65 -3.81 0.72
CA PHE A 68 11.01 -3.90 2.13
C PHE A 68 12.01 -2.80 2.51
N SER A 69 13.10 -2.64 1.76
CA SER A 69 14.10 -1.59 2.03
C SER A 69 13.50 -0.19 1.95
N ARG A 70 12.67 0.10 0.93
CA ARG A 70 11.99 1.40 0.80
C ARG A 70 11.15 1.76 2.03
N ILE A 71 10.38 0.82 2.57
CA ILE A 71 9.51 1.08 3.72
C ILE A 71 10.33 1.12 5.01
N TYR A 72 11.14 0.11 5.29
CA TYR A 72 11.79 -0.06 6.59
C TYR A 72 12.91 0.96 6.85
N VAL A 73 13.58 1.45 5.80
CA VAL A 73 14.60 2.50 5.93
C VAL A 73 14.03 3.78 6.55
N LEU A 74 12.77 4.11 6.25
CA LEU A 74 12.09 5.28 6.84
C LEU A 74 11.27 4.92 8.08
N TYR A 75 10.65 3.74 8.09
CA TYR A 75 9.76 3.30 9.15
C TYR A 75 10.50 3.05 10.47
N VAL A 76 11.64 2.35 10.43
CA VAL A 76 12.38 2.01 11.66
C VAL A 76 12.89 3.26 12.38
N PRO A 77 13.55 4.23 11.72
CA PRO A 77 13.91 5.50 12.37
C PRO A 77 12.70 6.28 12.88
N ALA A 78 11.60 6.33 12.11
CA ALA A 78 10.38 7.02 12.55
C ALA A 78 9.77 6.39 13.80
N MET A 79 9.81 5.06 13.91
CA MET A 79 9.36 4.31 15.09
C MET A 79 10.26 4.60 16.29
N LEU A 80 11.59 4.59 16.13
CA LEU A 80 12.52 4.95 17.21
C LEU A 80 12.33 6.39 17.71
N ILE A 81 12.17 7.35 16.80
CA ILE A 81 11.90 8.76 17.15
C ILE A 81 10.56 8.87 17.88
N SER A 82 9.52 8.19 17.39
CA SER A 82 8.21 8.18 18.04
C SER A 82 8.30 7.59 19.45
N PHE A 83 9.08 6.52 19.65
CA PHE A 83 9.32 5.99 20.98
C PHE A 83 10.01 7.01 21.90
N VAL A 84 11.11 7.63 21.46
CA VAL A 84 11.85 8.62 22.24
C VAL A 84 10.96 9.81 22.62
N VAL A 85 10.23 10.38 21.66
CA VAL A 85 9.38 11.55 21.91
C VAL A 85 8.22 11.21 22.85
N PHE A 86 7.48 10.13 22.58
CA PHE A 86 6.25 9.88 23.32
C PHE A 86 6.46 9.16 24.65
N ALA A 87 7.44 8.26 24.74
CA ALA A 87 7.75 7.57 25.98
C ALA A 87 8.64 8.41 26.91
N LEU A 88 9.62 9.16 26.39
CA LEU A 88 10.58 9.89 27.23
C LEU A 88 10.22 11.37 27.45
N LEU A 89 9.67 12.08 26.44
CA LEU A 89 9.40 13.53 26.57
C LEU A 89 7.97 13.84 27.03
N ILE A 90 6.98 13.06 26.57
CA ILE A 90 5.55 13.34 26.83
C ILE A 90 5.03 12.51 28.02
N GLY A 91 5.75 11.47 28.45
CA GLY A 91 5.35 10.62 29.57
C GLY A 91 4.07 9.82 29.31
N ARG A 92 3.76 9.53 28.04
CA ARG A 92 2.66 8.62 27.68
C ARG A 92 3.06 7.17 27.96
N THR A 93 2.06 6.30 28.11
CA THR A 93 2.28 4.85 28.29
C THR A 93 3.27 4.31 27.26
N ALA A 94 4.38 3.75 27.75
CA ALA A 94 5.40 3.17 26.88
C ALA A 94 4.79 2.00 26.06
N PRO A 95 5.11 1.88 24.76
CA PRO A 95 4.69 0.75 23.95
C PRO A 95 5.16 -0.56 24.59
N THR A 96 4.27 -1.56 24.62
CA THR A 96 4.61 -2.90 25.15
C THR A 96 5.53 -3.64 24.18
N ALA A 97 6.20 -4.71 24.64
CA ALA A 97 7.00 -5.57 23.77
C ALA A 97 6.18 -6.15 22.60
N TRP A 98 4.89 -6.43 22.83
CA TRP A 98 3.95 -6.83 21.78
C TRP A 98 3.71 -5.74 20.74
N ASP A 99 3.57 -4.48 21.18
CA ASP A 99 3.39 -3.35 20.26
C ASP A 99 4.60 -3.21 19.33
N TRP A 100 5.83 -3.35 19.83
CA TRP A 100 7.02 -3.32 18.98
C TRP A 100 7.00 -4.41 17.91
N ILE A 101 6.71 -5.65 18.29
CA ILE A 101 6.66 -6.78 17.36
C ILE A 101 5.56 -6.54 16.32
N ALA A 102 4.37 -6.13 16.76
CA ALA A 102 3.25 -5.91 15.86
C ALA A 102 3.49 -4.78 14.85
N HIS A 103 4.16 -3.69 15.25
CA HIS A 103 4.52 -2.61 14.32
C HIS A 103 5.63 -3.01 13.36
N LEU A 104 6.61 -3.80 13.83
CA LEU A 104 7.62 -4.39 12.94
C LEU A 104 6.98 -5.27 11.86
N PHE A 105 5.95 -6.05 12.20
CA PHE A 105 5.20 -6.85 11.22
C PHE A 105 4.14 -6.06 10.45
N GLN A 106 4.09 -4.73 10.58
CA GLN A 106 3.11 -3.88 9.89
C GLN A 106 1.65 -4.32 10.17
N LEU A 107 1.35 -4.67 11.42
CA LEU A 107 0.05 -5.18 11.85
C LEU A 107 -0.87 -4.11 12.45
N GLN A 108 -0.45 -2.85 12.48
CA GLN A 108 -1.25 -1.77 13.02
C GLN A 108 -2.55 -1.58 12.21
N HIS A 109 -3.69 -1.50 12.91
CA HIS A 109 -5.04 -1.40 12.30
C HIS A 109 -5.41 -2.55 11.33
N THR A 110 -4.66 -3.65 11.32
CA THR A 110 -4.99 -4.80 10.48
C THR A 110 -6.14 -5.61 11.05
N PRO A 111 -6.95 -6.26 10.19
CA PRO A 111 -8.10 -7.06 10.62
C PRO A 111 -7.70 -8.23 11.54
N PHE A 112 -6.46 -8.72 11.52
CA PHE A 112 -6.02 -9.84 12.39
C PHE A 112 -6.26 -9.56 13.87
N THR A 113 -5.96 -8.33 14.30
CA THR A 113 -6.16 -7.90 15.70
C THR A 113 -7.63 -7.76 16.10
N ARG A 114 -8.54 -7.71 15.12
CA ARG A 114 -9.99 -7.58 15.30
C ARG A 114 -10.74 -8.89 15.07
N MET A 115 -10.20 -9.77 14.22
CA MET A 115 -10.84 -11.01 13.78
C MET A 115 -10.41 -12.24 14.60
N ILE A 116 -9.21 -12.24 15.19
CA ILE A 116 -8.72 -13.37 15.99
C ILE A 116 -8.93 -13.06 17.47
N GLU A 117 -9.92 -13.72 18.06
CA GLU A 117 -10.15 -13.68 19.51
C GLU A 117 -8.92 -14.26 20.24
N GLY A 118 -8.31 -13.46 21.12
CA GLY A 118 -7.12 -13.83 21.90
C GLY A 118 -5.83 -13.12 21.49
N VAL A 119 -5.80 -12.43 20.34
CA VAL A 119 -4.64 -11.58 19.98
C VAL A 119 -4.77 -10.22 20.69
N PRO A 120 -3.75 -9.75 21.43
CA PRO A 120 -3.80 -8.44 22.07
C PRO A 120 -3.94 -7.34 21.02
N ARG A 121 -4.86 -6.40 21.24
CA ARG A 121 -5.01 -5.23 20.37
C ARG A 121 -3.70 -4.48 20.31
N VAL A 122 -3.28 -4.16 19.10
CA VAL A 122 -2.07 -3.40 18.83
C VAL A 122 -2.39 -1.92 19.08
N ASN A 123 -1.74 -1.33 20.08
CA ASN A 123 -1.98 0.05 20.44
C ASN A 123 -1.36 0.99 19.39
N ILE A 124 -1.83 2.23 19.33
CA ILE A 124 -1.21 3.23 18.46
C ILE A 124 0.21 3.50 18.99
N PHE A 125 1.23 3.17 18.20
CA PHE A 125 2.63 3.30 18.63
C PHE A 125 2.99 4.75 18.95
N GLY A 126 3.21 5.04 20.23
CA GLY A 126 3.50 6.39 20.70
C GLY A 126 2.44 7.41 20.25
N GLY A 127 1.17 7.04 20.07
CA GLY A 127 0.16 7.99 19.60
C GLY A 127 0.31 8.43 18.12
N ASN A 128 1.23 7.84 17.36
CA ASN A 128 1.36 8.07 15.94
C ASN A 128 0.36 7.21 15.16
N SER A 129 -0.83 7.76 14.92
CA SER A 129 -1.86 7.05 14.16
C SER A 129 -1.44 6.85 12.70
N VAL A 130 -0.61 7.71 12.12
CA VAL A 130 -0.31 7.72 10.66
C VAL A 130 0.34 6.43 10.17
N PHE A 131 1.01 5.67 11.04
CA PHE A 131 1.66 4.40 10.68
C PHE A 131 0.72 3.32 10.10
N TRP A 132 -0.60 3.43 10.31
CA TRP A 132 -1.56 2.51 9.71
C TRP A 132 -1.51 2.51 8.17
N SER A 133 -1.27 3.66 7.54
CA SER A 133 -1.27 3.75 6.06
C SER A 133 -0.06 3.05 5.45
N ILE A 134 1.09 3.09 6.12
CA ILE A 134 2.31 2.37 5.71
C ILE A 134 2.12 0.86 5.88
N ALA A 135 1.43 0.45 6.94
CA ALA A 135 1.11 -0.95 7.15
C ALA A 135 0.24 -1.50 6.01
N VAL A 136 -0.81 -0.76 5.62
CA VAL A 136 -1.66 -1.10 4.47
C VAL A 136 -0.88 -1.13 3.16
N GLU A 137 0.00 -0.14 2.94
CA GLU A 137 0.87 -0.07 1.76
C GLU A 137 1.74 -1.32 1.62
N TRP A 138 2.35 -1.79 2.71
CA TRP A 138 3.13 -3.03 2.72
C TRP A 138 2.31 -4.23 2.24
N TRP A 139 1.12 -4.45 2.80
CA TRP A 139 0.28 -5.60 2.43
C TRP A 139 -0.25 -5.51 0.99
N LEU A 140 -0.52 -4.30 0.48
CA LEU A 140 -0.85 -4.07 -0.94
C LEU A 140 0.31 -4.44 -1.85
N TYR A 141 1.54 -4.07 -1.49
CA TYR A 141 2.74 -4.44 -2.24
C TYR A 141 2.99 -5.95 -2.24
N VAL A 142 2.80 -6.62 -1.10
CA VAL A 142 2.91 -8.08 -1.01
C VAL A 142 1.87 -8.73 -1.92
N PHE A 143 0.60 -8.31 -1.83
CA PHE A 143 -0.47 -8.82 -2.68
C PHE A 143 -0.16 -8.64 -4.18
N PHE A 144 0.21 -7.44 -4.59
CA PHE A 144 0.53 -7.14 -5.98
C PHE A 144 1.73 -7.94 -6.48
N GLY A 145 2.80 -8.05 -5.69
CA GLY A 145 3.98 -8.83 -6.04
C GLY A 145 3.66 -10.31 -6.22
N ILE A 146 2.82 -10.87 -5.36
CA ILE A 146 2.35 -12.26 -5.47
C ILE A 146 1.58 -12.45 -6.78
N VAL A 147 0.63 -11.57 -7.08
CA VAL A 147 -0.20 -11.68 -8.30
C VAL A 147 0.62 -11.49 -9.57
N PHE A 148 1.52 -10.49 -9.58
CA PHE A 148 2.30 -10.14 -10.77
C PHE A 148 3.37 -11.20 -11.10
N PHE A 149 4.13 -11.67 -10.11
CA PHE A 149 5.25 -12.60 -10.32
C PHE A 149 4.87 -14.09 -10.17
N TRP A 150 3.60 -14.43 -9.92
CA TRP A 150 3.17 -15.81 -9.64
C TRP A 150 3.71 -16.85 -10.62
N ARG A 151 3.73 -16.50 -11.92
CA ARG A 151 4.17 -17.40 -12.99
C ARG A 151 5.69 -17.62 -12.99
N ASP A 152 6.45 -16.59 -12.66
CA ASP A 152 7.92 -16.55 -12.75
C ASP A 152 8.61 -16.97 -11.44
N MET A 153 7.85 -17.21 -10.36
CA MET A 153 8.39 -17.68 -9.08
C MET A 153 8.90 -19.12 -9.12
N SER A 154 10.03 -19.35 -8.47
CA SER A 154 10.54 -20.68 -8.10
C SER A 154 9.64 -21.39 -7.09
N ALA A 155 9.79 -22.71 -6.91
CA ALA A 155 8.96 -23.48 -5.98
C ALA A 155 9.07 -22.99 -4.52
N VAL A 156 10.26 -22.55 -4.10
CA VAL A 156 10.50 -22.00 -2.76
C VAL A 156 9.80 -20.65 -2.60
N GLU A 157 9.92 -19.77 -3.60
CA GLU A 157 9.24 -18.47 -3.61
C GLU A 157 7.72 -18.62 -3.61
N ARG A 158 7.17 -19.61 -4.33
CA ARG A 158 5.74 -19.93 -4.29
C ARG A 158 5.28 -20.39 -2.92
N GLY A 159 6.09 -21.20 -2.23
CA GLY A 159 5.81 -21.60 -0.85
C GLY A 159 5.73 -20.38 0.08
N LEU A 160 6.71 -19.47 0.00
CA LEU A 160 6.71 -18.24 0.78
C LEU A 160 5.55 -17.31 0.40
N ALA A 161 5.29 -17.14 -0.89
CA ALA A 161 4.19 -16.35 -1.42
C ALA A 161 2.84 -16.91 -0.95
N ALA A 162 2.66 -18.23 -0.91
CA ALA A 162 1.42 -18.85 -0.41
C ALA A 162 1.18 -18.56 1.08
N VAL A 163 2.23 -18.60 1.90
CA VAL A 163 2.14 -18.24 3.33
C VAL A 163 1.77 -16.76 3.50
N LEU A 164 2.33 -15.88 2.67
CA LEU A 164 2.06 -14.44 2.71
C LEU A 164 0.74 -14.05 2.02
N ALA A 165 0.21 -14.89 1.12
CA ALA A 165 -1.01 -14.61 0.37
C ALA A 165 -2.23 -14.54 1.28
N ILE A 166 -2.35 -15.45 2.26
CA ILE A 166 -3.48 -15.47 3.20
C ILE A 166 -3.59 -14.12 3.93
N PRO A 167 -2.54 -13.64 4.64
CA PRO A 167 -2.65 -12.37 5.32
C PRO A 167 -2.78 -11.19 4.34
N ALA A 168 -2.09 -11.21 3.20
CA ALA A 168 -2.23 -10.15 2.20
C ALA A 168 -3.66 -10.02 1.67
N ILE A 169 -4.31 -11.12 1.31
CA ILE A 169 -5.70 -11.14 0.82
C ILE A 169 -6.67 -10.63 1.90
N LEU A 170 -6.48 -11.05 3.16
CA LEU A 170 -7.34 -10.62 4.25
C LEU A 170 -7.25 -9.11 4.51
N VAL A 171 -6.02 -8.57 4.56
CA VAL A 171 -5.80 -7.13 4.75
C VAL A 171 -6.34 -6.36 3.56
N VAL A 172 -5.93 -6.71 2.35
CA VAL A 172 -6.33 -6.00 1.13
C VAL A 172 -7.84 -6.07 0.94
N GLY A 173 -8.46 -7.24 1.13
CA GLY A 173 -9.90 -7.42 1.05
C GLY A 173 -10.65 -6.57 2.08
N TYR A 174 -10.17 -6.51 3.32
CA TYR A 174 -10.74 -5.66 4.35
C TYR A 174 -10.68 -4.17 3.97
N PHE A 175 -9.51 -3.66 3.60
CA PHE A 175 -9.36 -2.24 3.23
C PHE A 175 -10.01 -1.87 1.91
N THR A 176 -10.23 -2.84 1.01
CA THR A 176 -10.98 -2.64 -0.23
C THR A 176 -12.48 -2.53 0.02
N ILE A 177 -13.03 -3.40 0.88
CA ILE A 177 -14.48 -3.45 1.13
C ILE A 177 -14.92 -2.37 2.13
N TRP A 178 -14.17 -2.16 3.21
CA TRP A 178 -14.62 -1.34 4.34
C TRP A 178 -14.13 0.11 4.29
N GLU A 179 -12.95 0.37 3.74
CA GLU A 179 -12.36 1.71 3.72
C GLU A 179 -12.20 2.29 2.31
N SER A 180 -12.51 1.52 1.26
CA SER A 180 -12.35 1.87 -0.17
C SER A 180 -10.93 2.23 -0.61
N ILE A 181 -9.95 2.25 0.29
CA ILE A 181 -8.55 2.59 0.00
C ILE A 181 -7.91 1.61 -0.97
N GLY A 182 -8.28 0.33 -0.88
CA GLY A 182 -7.80 -0.68 -1.82
C GLY A 182 -8.19 -0.34 -3.26
N TRP A 183 -9.41 0.17 -3.48
CA TRP A 183 -9.85 0.60 -4.81
C TRP A 183 -9.00 1.73 -5.36
N GLU A 184 -8.69 2.74 -4.54
CA GLU A 184 -7.84 3.86 -4.97
C GLU A 184 -6.45 3.38 -5.39
N TRP A 185 -5.88 2.46 -4.63
CA TRP A 185 -4.59 1.87 -4.97
C TRP A 185 -4.64 1.09 -6.29
N PHE A 186 -5.66 0.23 -6.48
CA PHE A 186 -5.84 -0.52 -7.72
C PHE A 186 -6.12 0.37 -8.93
N LEU A 187 -6.87 1.46 -8.76
CA LEU A 187 -7.10 2.44 -9.82
C LEU A 187 -5.79 3.08 -10.30
N GLY A 188 -4.88 3.40 -9.38
CA GLY A 188 -3.54 3.89 -9.72
C GLY A 188 -2.74 2.88 -10.53
N ALA A 189 -2.77 1.60 -10.13
CA ALA A 189 -2.10 0.52 -10.85
C ALA A 189 -2.70 0.28 -12.25
N LEU A 190 -4.03 0.26 -12.35
CA LEU A 190 -4.76 0.09 -13.61
C LEU A 190 -4.51 1.23 -14.58
N ALA A 191 -4.49 2.47 -14.11
CA ALA A 191 -4.24 3.65 -14.94
C ALA A 191 -2.93 3.52 -15.74
N LEU A 192 -1.88 2.98 -15.11
CA LEU A 192 -0.63 2.76 -15.81
C LEU A 192 -0.70 1.57 -16.78
N ILE A 193 -1.32 0.46 -16.40
CA ILE A 193 -1.48 -0.70 -17.28
C ILE A 193 -2.19 -0.26 -18.57
N SER A 194 -3.26 0.53 -18.45
CA SER A 194 -3.98 1.10 -19.60
C SER A 194 -3.09 1.97 -20.50
N ILE A 195 -2.21 2.79 -19.91
CA ILE A 195 -1.24 3.60 -20.68
C ILE A 195 -0.22 2.70 -21.38
N SER A 196 0.27 1.64 -20.73
CA SER A 196 1.31 0.76 -21.27
C SER A 196 0.83 -0.14 -22.42
N ILE A 197 -0.47 -0.48 -22.44
CA ILE A 197 -1.09 -1.30 -23.50
C ILE A 197 -1.38 -0.44 -24.74
N CYS A 198 -1.40 0.89 -24.61
CA CYS A 198 -1.58 1.81 -25.72
C CYS A 198 -0.18 2.15 -26.31
N PRO A 199 0.26 1.51 -27.41
CA PRO A 199 1.56 1.80 -28.00
C PRO A 199 1.60 3.25 -28.53
N PRO A 200 2.79 3.88 -28.60
CA PRO A 200 2.95 5.23 -29.15
C PRO A 200 2.60 5.33 -30.65
#